data_AF-A0A0P0SM11-F1
#
_entry.id   AF-A0A0P0SM11-F1
#
_cell.length_a   1.000
_cell.length_b   1.000
_cell.length_c   1.000
_cell.angle_alpha   90.00
_cell.angle_beta   90.00
_cell.angle_gamma   90.00
#
_symmetry.space_group_name_H-M   'P 1'
#
loop_
_entity.id
_entity.type
_entity.pdbx_description
1 polymer ?
#
loop_
_entity_poly.entity_id
_entity_poly.type
_entity_poly.pdbx_seq_one_letter_code
_entity_poly.pdbx_strand_id
1 'polypeptide(L)'
;MFRRSLADAAVTHLPGWVGKLTPHVLRHYCASQLYRSGMTLFAIQELLGHAWTGTTARYVHVDASHVEDAWVTGQQRAGERWKGLV
;
A
#
# COMPACT_ATOMS: atom_id res chain seq x y z
N MET A 1 -8.70 24.99 1.65
CA MET A 1 -7.67 25.32 0.64
C MET A 1 -7.31 24.12 -0.24
N PHE A 2 -6.75 23.02 0.29
CA PHE A 2 -6.28 21.88 -0.53
C PHE A 2 -7.32 21.21 -1.45
N ARG A 3 -8.54 20.93 -0.95
CA ARG A 3 -9.58 20.27 -1.78
C ARG A 3 -9.97 21.11 -2.99
N ARG A 4 -10.04 22.44 -2.81
CA ARG A 4 -10.40 23.37 -3.88
C ARG A 4 -9.26 23.52 -4.88
N SER A 5 -8.03 23.71 -4.40
CA SER A 5 -6.86 23.76 -5.28
C SER A 5 -6.65 22.45 -6.06
N LEU A 6 -6.92 21.29 -5.46
CA LEU A 6 -6.89 20.00 -6.14
C LEU A 6 -7.96 19.90 -7.23
N ALA A 7 -9.18 20.39 -6.96
CA ALA A 7 -10.24 20.43 -7.96
C ALA A 7 -9.89 21.36 -9.12
N ASP A 8 -9.39 22.56 -8.83
CA ASP A 8 -8.98 23.54 -9.83
C ASP A 8 -7.83 22.98 -10.70
N ALA A 9 -6.82 22.34 -10.09
CA ALA A 9 -5.74 21.68 -10.81
C ALA A 9 -6.24 20.51 -11.67
N ALA A 10 -7.23 19.74 -11.19
CA ALA A 10 -7.82 18.65 -11.97
C ALA A 10 -8.55 19.16 -13.21
N VAL A 11 -9.24 20.31 -13.14
CA VAL A 11 -9.86 20.92 -14.33
C VAL A 11 -8.81 21.28 -15.37
N THR A 12 -7.69 21.86 -14.93
CA THR A 12 -6.64 22.34 -15.85
C THR A 12 -5.83 21.19 -16.47
N HIS A 13 -5.48 20.18 -15.68
CA HIS A 13 -4.48 19.18 -16.10
C HIS A 13 -5.06 17.79 -16.37
N LEU A 14 -6.24 17.49 -15.83
CA LEU A 14 -6.86 16.16 -15.88
C LEU A 14 -8.39 16.26 -16.10
N PRO A 15 -8.85 16.86 -17.21
CA PRO A 15 -10.26 17.19 -17.41
C PRO A 15 -11.20 15.96 -17.33
N GLY A 16 -10.74 14.77 -17.71
CA GLY A 16 -11.50 13.51 -17.59
C GLY A 16 -11.65 12.97 -16.16
N TRP A 17 -10.93 13.56 -15.19
CA TRP A 17 -10.90 13.16 -13.79
C TRP A 17 -11.58 14.17 -12.85
N VAL A 18 -12.17 15.23 -13.41
CA VAL A 18 -12.94 16.21 -12.63
C VAL A 18 -14.08 15.50 -11.88
N GLY A 19 -14.19 15.78 -10.58
CA GLY A 19 -15.15 15.11 -9.69
C GLY A 19 -14.77 13.69 -9.24
N LYS A 20 -13.84 13.03 -9.94
CA LYS A 20 -13.32 11.69 -9.58
C LYS A 20 -12.07 11.77 -8.69
N LEU A 21 -11.18 12.71 -8.99
CA LEU A 21 -9.97 12.93 -8.19
C LEU A 21 -10.33 13.68 -6.90
N THR A 22 -10.26 12.97 -5.77
CA THR A 22 -10.52 13.55 -4.44
C THR A 22 -9.31 13.35 -3.52
N PRO A 23 -9.17 14.16 -2.45
CA PRO A 23 -8.08 13.96 -1.47
C PRO A 23 -8.04 12.54 -0.90
N HIS A 24 -9.19 11.89 -0.74
CA HIS A 24 -9.28 10.52 -0.26
C HIS A 24 -8.70 9.52 -1.27
N VAL A 25 -9.03 9.66 -2.56
CA VAL A 25 -8.49 8.79 -3.63
C VAL A 25 -6.98 8.97 -3.78
N LEU A 26 -6.48 10.21 -3.69
CA LEU A 26 -5.04 10.47 -3.76
C LEU A 26 -4.28 9.87 -2.57
N ARG A 27 -4.84 9.99 -1.36
CA ARG A 27 -4.30 9.32 -0.16
C ARG A 27 -4.27 7.81 -0.34
N HIS A 28 -5.33 7.24 -0.90
CA HIS A 28 -5.42 5.81 -1.14
C HIS A 28 -4.33 5.34 -2.11
N TYR A 29 -4.18 6.02 -3.25
CA TYR A 29 -3.14 5.74 -4.23
C TYR A 29 -1.72 5.81 -3.63
N CYS A 30 -1.43 6.87 -2.84
CA CYS A 30 -0.13 7.04 -2.19
C CYS A 30 0.17 5.87 -1.22
N ALA A 31 -0.80 5.51 -0.36
CA ALA A 31 -0.65 4.39 0.56
C ALA A 31 -0.39 3.06 -0.17
N SER A 32 -1.15 2.77 -1.24
CA SER A 32 -0.95 1.56 -2.05
C SER A 32 0.42 1.54 -2.73
N GLN A 33 0.92 2.66 -3.23
CA GLN A 33 2.26 2.75 -3.83
C GLN A 33 3.36 2.51 -2.81
N LEU A 34 3.25 3.11 -1.61
CA LEU A 34 4.22 2.91 -0.53
C LEU A 34 4.27 1.45 -0.08
N TYR A 35 3.11 0.81 0.05
CA TYR A 35 3.04 -0.60 0.39
C TYR A 35 3.66 -1.48 -0.69
N ARG A 36 3.36 -1.22 -1.98
CA ARG A 36 3.98 -1.91 -3.12
C ARG A 36 5.49 -1.73 -3.17
N SER A 37 6.01 -0.59 -2.72
CA SER A 37 7.46 -0.36 -2.58
C SER A 37 8.10 -1.07 -1.38
N GLY A 38 7.34 -1.88 -0.63
CA GLY A 38 7.83 -2.67 0.49
C GLY A 38 7.77 -1.96 1.85
N MET A 39 7.11 -0.81 1.94
CA MET A 39 6.92 -0.13 3.23
C MET A 39 5.90 -0.90 4.09
N THR A 40 6.23 -1.08 5.36
CA THR A 40 5.33 -1.80 6.29
C THR A 40 4.06 -1.00 6.55
N LEU A 41 2.97 -1.72 6.82
CA LEU A 41 1.67 -1.11 7.09
C LEU A 41 1.72 -0.13 8.28
N PHE A 42 2.52 -0.46 9.30
CA PHE A 42 2.73 0.38 10.47
C PHE A 42 3.44 1.70 10.13
N ALA A 43 4.49 1.65 9.30
CA ALA A 43 5.19 2.86 8.85
C ALA A 43 4.27 3.75 7.98
N ILE A 44 3.43 3.15 7.13
CA ILE A 44 2.44 3.89 6.34
C ILE A 44 1.38 4.53 7.24
N GLN A 45 0.93 3.83 8.29
CA GLN A 45 -0.05 4.38 9.24
C GLN A 45 0.49 5.59 10.00
N GLU A 46 1.73 5.50 10.48
CA GLU A 46 2.42 6.59 11.18
C GLU A 46 2.58 7.80 10.25
N LEU A 47 3.05 7.56 9.02
CA LEU A 47 3.21 8.60 7.99
C LEU A 47 1.90 9.30 7.64
N LEU A 48 0.78 8.57 7.63
CA LEU A 48 -0.54 9.12 7.27
C LEU A 48 -1.34 9.64 8.48
N GLY A 49 -0.86 9.45 9.70
CA GLY A 49 -1.47 9.94 10.94
C GLY A 49 -2.84 9.32 11.24
N HIS A 50 -3.05 8.03 10.93
CA HIS A 50 -4.35 7.36 11.18
C HIS A 50 -4.41 6.77 12.60
N ALA A 51 -5.41 7.16 13.39
CA ALA A 51 -5.64 6.65 14.76
C ALA A 51 -6.35 5.28 14.83
N TRP A 52 -6.77 4.69 13.71
CA TRP A 52 -7.59 3.47 13.69
C TRP A 52 -7.01 2.41 12.72
N THR A 53 -6.81 1.19 13.22
CA THR A 53 -6.21 0.04 12.50
C THR A 53 -7.18 -0.69 11.57
N GLY A 54 -8.49 -0.45 11.67
CA GLY A 54 -9.51 -1.15 10.86
C GLY A 54 -9.69 -0.62 9.43
N THR A 55 -9.31 0.63 9.11
CA THR A 55 -9.39 1.19 7.75
C THR A 55 -8.13 0.92 6.93
N THR A 56 -7.01 0.58 7.56
CA THR A 56 -5.74 0.29 6.87
C THR A 56 -5.70 -1.14 6.32
N ALA A 57 -6.45 -2.08 6.93
CA ALA A 57 -6.61 -3.44 6.42
C ALA A 57 -7.24 -3.50 5.01
N ARG A 58 -7.92 -2.43 4.56
CA ARG A 58 -8.49 -2.33 3.20
C ARG A 58 -7.44 -2.13 2.09
N TYR A 59 -6.19 -1.80 2.45
CA TYR A 59 -5.07 -1.67 1.50
C TYR A 59 -4.36 -2.99 1.20
N VAL A 60 -4.75 -4.04 1.92
CA VAL A 60 -4.17 -5.36 1.83
C VAL A 60 -4.88 -6.11 0.70
N HIS A 61 -4.66 -5.65 -0.54
CA HIS A 61 -4.79 -6.55 -1.69
C HIS A 61 -3.52 -7.37 -1.74
N VAL A 62 -3.47 -8.40 -0.90
CA VAL A 62 -2.45 -9.44 -1.00
C VAL A 62 -2.70 -10.14 -2.32
N ASP A 63 -1.69 -10.18 -3.17
CA ASP A 63 -1.72 -11.04 -4.35
C ASP A 63 -1.97 -12.49 -3.87
N ALA A 64 -2.83 -13.24 -4.55
CA ALA A 64 -3.18 -14.59 -4.12
C ALA A 64 -1.92 -15.48 -3.91
N SER A 65 -0.83 -15.18 -4.63
CA SER A 65 0.44 -15.91 -4.52
C SER A 65 1.21 -15.64 -3.22
N HIS A 66 0.96 -14.55 -2.50
CA HIS A 66 1.84 -14.11 -1.41
C HIS A 66 1.99 -15.14 -0.28
N VAL A 67 0.92 -15.87 0.03
CA VAL A 67 0.95 -16.93 1.05
C VAL A 67 1.79 -18.11 0.57
N GLU A 68 1.64 -18.49 -0.70
CA GLU A 68 2.41 -19.57 -1.32
C GLU A 68 3.90 -19.18 -1.42
N ASP A 69 4.20 -17.95 -1.83
CA ASP A 69 5.56 -17.40 -1.93
C ASP A 69 6.25 -17.35 -0.55
N ALA A 70 5.53 -16.90 0.48
CA ALA A 70 6.03 -16.88 1.85
C ALA A 70 6.28 -18.30 2.38
N TRP A 71 5.42 -19.25 2.04
CA TRP A 71 5.58 -20.66 2.40
C TRP A 71 6.82 -21.28 1.75
N VAL A 72 6.99 -21.11 0.44
CA VAL A 72 8.17 -21.59 -0.30
C VAL A 72 9.45 -20.98 0.24
N THR A 73 9.45 -19.67 0.50
CA THR A 73 10.60 -18.96 1.08
C THR A 73 10.95 -19.50 2.47
N GLY A 74 9.94 -19.79 3.30
CA GLY A 74 10.13 -20.41 4.61
C GLY A 74 10.73 -21.81 4.51
N GLN A 75 10.23 -22.64 3.60
CA GLN A 75 10.75 -23.99 3.36
C GLN A 75 12.21 -23.98 2.86
N GLN A 76 12.56 -23.07 1.95
CA GLN A 76 13.93 -22.92 1.45
C GLN A 76 14.91 -22.58 2.58
N ARG A 77 14.56 -21.60 3.44
CA ARG A 77 15.39 -21.22 4.60
C ARG A 77 15.56 -22.37 5.58
N ALA A 78 14.51 -23.14 5.83
CA ALA A 78 14.57 -24.32 6.67
C ALA A 78 15.50 -25.40 6.07
N GLY A 79 15.42 -25.61 4.76
CA GLY A 79 16.29 -26.55 4.03
C GLY A 79 17.76 -26.14 4.02
N GLU A 80 18.08 -24.85 3.84
CA GLU A 80 19.44 -24.34 3.94
C GLU A 80 20.02 -24.50 5.35
N ARG A 81 19.22 -24.19 6.38
CA ARG A 81 19.62 -24.39 7.77
C ARG A 81 19.89 -25.86 8.09
N TRP A 82 19.12 -26.77 7.49
CA TRP A 82 19.34 -28.22 7.65
C TRP A 82 20.64 -28.67 7.00
N LYS A 83 20.98 -28.19 5.79
CA LYS A 83 22.24 -28.51 5.11
C LYS A 83 23.48 -28.04 5.87
N GLY A 84 23.38 -26.99 6.68
CA GLY A 84 24.48 -26.50 7.52
C GLY A 84 24.69 -27.30 8.82
N LEU A 85 23.83 -28.26 9.12
CA LEU A 85 23.87 -29.10 10.33
C LEU A 85 24.27 -30.56 10.04
N VAL A 86 24.52 -30.92 8.77
CA VAL A 86 24.96 -32.26 8.32
C VAL A 86 26.36 -32.20 7.77
#